data_AF-A0A522H3W5-F1
#
_entry.id   AF-A0A522H3W5-F1
#
_cell.length_a   1.000
_cell.length_b   1.000
_cell.length_c   1.000
_cell.angle_alpha   90.00
_cell.angle_beta   90.00
_cell.angle_gamma   90.00
#
_symmetry.space_group_name_H-M   'P 1'
#
loop_
_entity.id
_entity.type
_entity.pdbx_description
1 polymer ?
#
loop_
_entity_poly.entity_id
_entity_poly.type
_entity_poly.pdbx_seq_one_letter_code
_entity_poly.pdbx_strand_id
1 'polypeptide(L)'
;MPNKSAEAARSKEQVKVRTARPEDAAGMASVARAAYAAWPASSIADERNYSLQLAAFPTGQHVAVVGHRIVGYATSLITQLDDDSPWYNHAEMTGFGTFSTHDPAGQTLYGADIAVHPDWQGKGVSRLLYQARRTLMKRHNLKQMVAGGRIPGYGAHRGQLTAQEYVDKVKAGELRDPALNAHLYAGYDVLDVHYGYLDDQESLGYATHLVMGNAEFQPRKRMIAGAPVRRTARHVRVCATQYDQRRISSFEDFADQVEYFAQSAAMYDSHLLLFPEFVTAQLYSTFTRGIALLDAVEQLAALAPRIDTLFRDTAMRHKLHLVGGTTPVRTDKGMRNVAHLYTPGGSTYTQEKLHITPSEREYWGITPGDGIKVFETAIGRLAIVVCYDIEFPELTRMLVEHGVDIILNPFATDERKSYLRVRYCAQARAVENMVYVVMSGNVGGLTHSPSMSINFGQAAICTPSDFAFPMNGIAAEGVVNT
;
A
#
# COMPACT_ATOMS: atom_id res chain seq x y z
N MET A 1 47.07 -15.87 46.25
CA MET A 1 46.65 -14.51 45.85
C MET A 1 46.09 -14.58 44.44
N PRO A 2 44.86 -14.07 44.20
CA PRO A 2 44.15 -14.23 42.94
C PRO A 2 44.70 -13.26 41.88
N ASN A 3 44.89 -13.76 40.66
CA ASN A 3 45.44 -13.01 39.54
C ASN A 3 44.35 -12.08 38.94
N LYS A 4 44.34 -10.82 39.41
CA LYS A 4 43.42 -9.73 39.01
C LYS A 4 43.58 -9.22 37.56
N SER A 5 44.22 -9.96 36.67
CA SER A 5 44.57 -9.47 35.32
C SER A 5 43.69 -10.01 34.18
N ALA A 6 42.69 -10.85 34.45
CA ALA A 6 41.74 -11.34 33.43
C ALA A 6 40.36 -10.67 33.44
N GLU A 7 40.09 -9.75 34.39
CA GLU A 7 38.78 -9.10 34.55
C GLU A 7 38.68 -7.70 33.92
N ALA A 8 39.72 -7.24 33.23
CA ALA A 8 39.80 -5.88 32.69
C ALA A 8 39.86 -5.86 31.15
N ALA A 9 38.90 -6.49 30.46
CA ALA A 9 38.69 -6.29 29.01
C ALA A 9 37.28 -6.66 28.51
N ARG A 10 36.23 -6.56 29.34
CA ARG A 10 34.85 -6.46 28.80
C ARG A 10 34.56 -5.00 28.50
N SER A 11 34.85 -4.55 27.27
CA SER A 11 34.31 -3.27 26.80
C SER A 11 32.80 -3.32 26.98
N LYS A 12 32.21 -2.43 27.79
CA LYS A 12 30.76 -2.19 27.75
C LYS A 12 30.44 -1.76 26.32
N GLU A 13 29.90 -2.68 25.54
CA GLU A 13 29.44 -2.43 24.18
C GLU A 13 28.46 -1.24 24.20
N GLN A 14 28.92 -0.08 23.74
CA GLN A 14 28.15 1.15 23.81
C GLN A 14 27.14 1.16 22.67
N VAL A 15 25.85 1.15 23.02
CA VAL A 15 24.77 1.33 22.04
C VAL A 15 24.83 2.75 21.49
N LYS A 16 24.86 2.89 20.17
CA LYS A 16 24.78 4.18 19.46
C LYS A 16 23.50 4.23 18.64
N VAL A 17 22.81 5.37 18.65
CA VAL A 17 21.66 5.60 17.77
C VAL A 17 22.08 6.52 16.63
N ARG A 18 21.68 6.17 15.41
CA ARG A 18 21.89 6.98 14.21
C ARG A 18 20.69 6.89 13.29
N THR A 19 20.60 7.82 12.35
CA THR A 19 19.68 7.68 11.21
C THR A 19 20.01 6.40 10.44
N ALA A 20 18.96 5.68 10.06
CA ALA A 20 19.08 4.46 9.27
C ALA A 20 19.46 4.78 7.82
N ARG A 21 20.08 3.81 7.16
CA ARG A 21 20.53 3.84 5.77
C ARG A 21 19.83 2.74 5.00
N PRO A 22 19.78 2.80 3.66
CA PRO A 22 19.20 1.72 2.85
C PRO A 22 19.75 0.32 3.21
N GLU A 23 21.05 0.22 3.48
CA GLU A 23 21.73 -1.03 3.89
C GLU A 23 21.26 -1.60 5.24
N ASP A 24 20.53 -0.83 6.06
CA ASP A 24 20.05 -1.26 7.38
C ASP A 24 18.72 -2.02 7.31
N ALA A 25 18.00 -1.99 6.18
CA ALA A 25 16.64 -2.53 6.05
C ALA A 25 16.56 -4.01 6.46
N ALA A 26 17.53 -4.83 6.03
CA ALA A 26 17.63 -6.24 6.40
C ALA A 26 17.81 -6.44 7.92
N GLY A 27 18.64 -5.60 8.55
CA GLY A 27 18.87 -5.65 9.99
C GLY A 27 17.67 -5.18 10.80
N MET A 28 16.93 -4.19 10.32
CA MET A 28 15.65 -3.76 10.91
C MET A 28 14.62 -4.89 10.84
N ALA A 29 14.47 -5.55 9.68
CA ALA A 29 13.59 -6.71 9.52
C ALA A 29 13.98 -7.88 10.44
N SER A 30 15.28 -8.10 10.64
CA SER A 30 15.74 -9.11 11.60
C SER A 30 15.35 -8.79 13.04
N VAL A 31 15.45 -7.52 13.45
CA VAL A 31 15.01 -7.09 14.79
C VAL A 31 13.51 -7.20 14.94
N ALA A 32 12.73 -6.82 13.91
CA ALA A 32 11.27 -6.89 13.92
C ALA A 32 10.78 -8.33 14.10
N ARG A 33 11.33 -9.28 13.32
CA ARG A 33 11.03 -10.72 13.47
C ARG A 33 11.35 -11.26 14.86
N ALA A 34 12.47 -10.81 15.45
CA ALA A 34 12.85 -11.25 16.79
C ALA A 34 11.97 -10.64 17.89
N ALA A 35 11.59 -9.37 17.76
CA ALA A 35 10.78 -8.65 18.73
C ALA A 35 9.29 -9.07 18.68
N TYR A 36 8.80 -9.42 17.49
CA TYR A 36 7.40 -9.77 17.24
C TYR A 36 7.24 -11.25 16.86
N ALA A 37 8.06 -12.14 17.42
CA ALA A 37 8.06 -13.57 17.09
C ALA A 37 6.71 -14.29 17.32
N ALA A 38 5.82 -13.71 18.12
CA ALA A 38 4.47 -14.22 18.37
C ALA A 38 3.45 -13.84 17.26
N TRP A 39 3.80 -12.91 16.37
CA TRP A 39 2.91 -12.44 15.32
C TRP A 39 3.00 -13.32 14.06
N PRO A 40 1.94 -13.38 13.24
CA PRO A 40 2.02 -13.97 11.91
C PRO A 40 3.11 -13.28 11.09
N ALA A 41 3.93 -14.05 10.37
CA ALA A 41 5.02 -13.51 9.56
C ALA A 41 4.55 -12.47 8.53
N SER A 42 3.33 -12.62 8.01
CA SER A 42 2.69 -11.68 7.08
C SER A 42 2.42 -10.29 7.66
N SER A 43 2.30 -10.19 8.99
CA SER A 43 1.98 -8.97 9.74
C SER A 43 3.23 -8.26 10.27
N ILE A 44 4.41 -8.87 10.14
CA ILE A 44 5.68 -8.27 10.54
C ILE A 44 6.30 -7.60 9.31
N ALA A 45 6.72 -6.35 9.46
CA ALA A 45 7.39 -5.61 8.39
C ALA A 45 8.68 -6.32 7.96
N ASP A 46 8.83 -6.52 6.65
CA ASP A 46 9.99 -7.15 6.05
C ASP A 46 11.01 -6.11 5.54
N GLU A 47 12.08 -6.59 4.91
CA GLU A 47 13.12 -5.73 4.34
C GLU A 47 12.58 -4.76 3.27
N ARG A 48 11.58 -5.18 2.50
CA ARG A 48 10.95 -4.32 1.49
C ARG A 48 10.15 -3.22 2.16
N ASN A 49 9.38 -3.52 3.20
CA ASN A 49 8.70 -2.51 4.00
C ASN A 49 9.69 -1.44 4.50
N TYR A 50 10.80 -1.84 5.13
CA TYR A 50 11.78 -0.87 5.61
C TYR A 50 12.47 -0.10 4.48
N SER A 51 12.71 -0.72 3.32
CA SER A 51 13.25 -0.04 2.14
C SER A 51 12.31 1.05 1.64
N LEU A 52 11.00 0.75 1.53
CA LEU A 52 9.97 1.73 1.17
C LEU A 52 9.88 2.87 2.19
N GLN A 53 9.92 2.54 3.49
CA GLN A 53 9.89 3.55 4.57
C GLN A 53 11.12 4.47 4.53
N LEU A 54 12.31 3.92 4.26
CA LEU A 54 13.55 4.68 4.10
C LEU A 54 13.51 5.54 2.83
N ALA A 55 12.91 5.07 1.74
CA ALA A 55 12.72 5.86 0.53
C ALA A 55 11.73 7.01 0.74
N ALA A 56 10.63 6.76 1.45
CA ALA A 56 9.59 7.76 1.74
C ALA A 56 10.10 8.86 2.67
N PHE A 57 10.79 8.51 3.76
CA PHE A 57 11.36 9.51 4.68
C PHE A 57 12.78 9.12 5.13
N PRO A 58 13.81 9.44 4.32
CA PRO A 58 15.20 9.00 4.54
C PRO A 58 15.79 9.40 5.89
N THR A 59 15.42 10.58 6.40
CA THR A 59 15.90 11.06 7.71
C THR A 59 14.99 10.69 8.87
N GLY A 60 13.86 10.02 8.60
CA GLY A 60 12.82 9.72 9.58
C GLY A 60 13.10 8.47 10.42
N GLN A 61 13.86 7.53 9.88
CA GLN A 61 14.06 6.21 10.47
C GLN A 61 15.36 6.18 11.27
N HIS A 62 15.35 5.57 12.44
CA HIS A 62 16.50 5.50 13.35
C HIS A 62 16.80 4.07 13.75
N VAL A 63 18.08 3.74 13.85
CA VAL A 63 18.57 2.42 14.29
C VAL A 63 19.49 2.57 15.49
N ALA A 64 19.36 1.66 16.44
CA ALA A 64 20.29 1.45 17.54
C ALA A 64 21.27 0.35 17.13
N VAL A 65 22.57 0.64 17.23
CA VAL A 65 23.64 -0.20 16.73
C VAL A 65 24.65 -0.48 17.82
N VAL A 66 25.14 -1.72 17.85
CA VAL A 66 26.26 -2.18 18.66
C VAL A 66 27.29 -2.81 17.74
N GLY A 67 28.46 -2.18 17.61
CA GLY A 67 29.42 -2.55 16.57
C GLY A 67 28.80 -2.36 15.18
N HIS A 68 28.60 -3.48 14.47
CA HIS A 68 27.91 -3.52 13.17
C HIS A 68 26.49 -4.10 13.25
N ARG A 69 26.03 -4.55 14.43
CA ARG A 69 24.73 -5.20 14.60
C ARG A 69 23.65 -4.17 14.94
N ILE A 70 22.54 -4.21 14.24
CA ILE A 70 21.32 -3.48 14.61
C ILE A 70 20.64 -4.24 15.76
N VAL A 71 20.38 -3.52 16.86
CA VAL A 71 19.80 -4.06 18.10
C VAL A 71 18.45 -3.44 18.43
N GLY A 72 18.03 -2.43 17.68
CA GLY A 72 16.73 -1.77 17.80
C GLY A 72 16.50 -0.79 16.67
N TYR A 73 15.26 -0.41 16.44
CA TYR A 73 14.91 0.61 15.46
C TYR A 73 13.67 1.40 15.92
N ALA A 74 13.48 2.57 15.32
CA ALA A 74 12.27 3.36 15.43
C ALA A 74 11.94 3.98 14.06
N THR A 75 10.73 3.73 13.57
CA THR A 75 10.28 4.24 12.27
C THR A 75 9.22 5.32 12.40
N SER A 76 9.33 6.37 11.60
CA SER A 76 8.47 7.55 11.71
C SER A 76 8.17 8.14 10.36
N LEU A 77 7.00 8.77 10.25
CA LEU A 77 6.61 9.59 9.11
C LEU A 77 5.95 10.87 9.59
N ILE A 78 6.10 11.95 8.85
CA ILE A 78 5.33 13.18 9.07
C ILE A 78 3.97 13.01 8.39
N THR A 79 2.90 13.38 9.09
CA THR A 79 1.52 13.35 8.57
C THR A 79 0.78 14.63 8.97
N GLN A 80 -0.26 14.93 8.21
CA GLN A 80 -1.32 15.85 8.64
C GLN A 80 -2.46 15.00 9.18
N LEU A 81 -2.90 15.30 10.40
CA LEU A 81 -4.12 14.71 10.96
C LEU A 81 -5.27 15.67 10.66
N ASP A 82 -6.42 15.12 10.25
CA ASP A 82 -7.63 15.89 10.04
C ASP A 82 -8.21 16.33 11.39
N ASP A 83 -8.63 17.59 11.49
CA ASP A 83 -9.24 18.11 12.72
C ASP A 83 -10.60 17.45 13.01
N ASP A 84 -11.29 16.96 11.97
CA ASP A 84 -12.63 16.36 12.04
C ASP A 84 -12.63 14.81 12.09
N SER A 85 -11.48 14.17 11.82
CA SER A 85 -11.33 12.70 11.87
C SER A 85 -10.08 12.35 12.69
N PRO A 86 -10.20 12.27 14.03
CA PRO A 86 -9.06 12.14 14.92
C PRO A 86 -8.41 10.75 14.92
N TRP A 87 -9.00 9.76 14.22
CA TRP A 87 -8.57 8.37 14.33
C TRP A 87 -8.48 7.65 12.98
N TYR A 88 -7.29 7.10 12.73
CA TYR A 88 -6.97 6.23 11.61
C TYR A 88 -6.29 4.97 12.18
N ASN A 89 -6.55 3.81 11.59
CA ASN A 89 -5.84 2.60 11.99
C ASN A 89 -4.37 2.64 11.53
N HIS A 90 -3.54 1.74 12.07
CA HIS A 90 -2.10 1.72 11.76
C HIS A 90 -1.82 1.54 10.27
N ALA A 91 -2.58 0.71 9.57
CA ALA A 91 -2.39 0.44 8.16
C ALA A 91 -2.68 1.69 7.30
N GLU A 92 -3.76 2.41 7.59
CA GLU A 92 -4.09 3.67 6.93
C GLU A 92 -3.01 4.72 7.19
N MET A 93 -2.60 4.89 8.44
CA MET A 93 -1.58 5.86 8.82
C MET A 93 -0.24 5.60 8.15
N THR A 94 0.11 4.33 7.93
CA THR A 94 1.43 3.94 7.42
C THR A 94 1.43 3.55 5.95
N GLY A 95 0.31 3.62 5.22
CA GLY A 95 0.27 3.13 3.84
C GLY A 95 0.47 1.61 3.74
N PHE A 96 -0.08 0.82 4.67
CA PHE A 96 0.22 -0.61 4.86
C PHE A 96 1.73 -0.87 5.04
N GLY A 97 2.40 -0.04 5.84
CA GLY A 97 3.84 -0.15 6.10
C GLY A 97 4.75 0.29 4.95
N THR A 98 4.22 0.93 3.91
CA THR A 98 5.02 1.49 2.79
C THR A 98 5.39 2.97 2.99
N PHE A 99 4.73 3.66 3.91
CA PHE A 99 4.80 5.10 4.15
C PHE A 99 4.40 5.97 2.95
N SER A 100 3.53 5.47 2.06
CA SER A 100 2.91 6.26 0.98
C SER A 100 2.10 7.48 1.46
N THR A 101 1.80 7.53 2.76
CA THR A 101 1.08 8.61 3.45
C THR A 101 1.99 9.67 4.06
N HIS A 102 3.31 9.54 3.91
CA HIS A 102 4.24 10.55 4.40
C HIS A 102 4.01 11.89 3.69
N ASP A 103 3.78 12.94 4.49
CA ASP A 103 3.65 14.31 4.03
C ASP A 103 4.63 15.22 4.78
N PRO A 104 5.72 15.70 4.13
CA PRO A 104 6.65 16.67 4.72
C PRO A 104 6.00 17.99 5.17
N ALA A 105 4.83 18.36 4.62
CA ALA A 105 4.08 19.56 4.99
C ALA A 105 3.19 19.37 6.24
N GLY A 106 2.94 18.13 6.67
CA GLY A 106 2.13 17.80 7.84
C GLY A 106 2.69 18.32 9.17
N GLN A 107 1.84 18.43 10.19
CA GLN A 107 2.22 19.02 11.48
C GLN A 107 2.58 17.99 12.57
N THR A 108 2.37 16.71 12.30
CA THR A 108 2.51 15.63 13.28
C THR A 108 3.62 14.68 12.89
N LEU A 109 4.50 14.33 13.83
CA LEU A 109 5.37 13.17 13.68
C LEU A 109 4.61 11.92 14.11
N TYR A 110 4.31 11.01 13.20
CA TYR A 110 3.72 9.73 13.55
C TYR A 110 4.80 8.71 13.89
N GLY A 111 4.72 8.11 15.08
CA GLY A 111 5.58 7.02 15.52
C GLY A 111 5.02 5.67 15.06
N ALA A 112 5.41 5.22 13.87
CA ALA A 112 4.82 4.05 13.22
C ALA A 112 5.18 2.71 13.90
N ASP A 113 6.44 2.49 14.25
CA ASP A 113 6.88 1.26 14.92
C ASP A 113 8.19 1.47 15.70
N ILE A 114 8.36 0.83 16.85
CA ILE A 114 9.60 0.86 17.64
C ILE A 114 9.84 -0.50 18.27
N ALA A 115 10.97 -1.12 17.93
CA ALA A 115 11.32 -2.43 18.44
C ALA A 115 12.77 -2.48 18.92
N VAL A 116 13.00 -3.35 19.90
CA VAL A 116 14.33 -3.66 20.45
C VAL A 116 14.46 -5.17 20.48
N HIS A 117 15.59 -5.66 19.98
CA HIS A 117 15.90 -7.08 19.99
C HIS A 117 15.83 -7.64 21.42
N PRO A 118 15.24 -8.83 21.67
CA PRO A 118 15.06 -9.40 23.01
C PRO A 118 16.30 -9.34 23.92
N ASP A 119 17.48 -9.74 23.42
CA ASP A 119 18.78 -9.68 24.15
C ASP A 119 19.21 -8.27 24.62
N TRP A 120 18.57 -7.22 24.09
CA TRP A 120 18.89 -5.81 24.34
C TRP A 120 17.75 -5.06 25.03
N GLN A 121 16.64 -5.73 25.33
CA GLN A 121 15.57 -5.17 26.14
C GLN A 121 16.05 -4.92 27.58
N GLY A 122 15.48 -3.92 28.25
CA GLY A 122 15.92 -3.50 29.60
C GLY A 122 17.28 -2.78 29.66
N LYS A 123 18.03 -2.68 28.54
CA LYS A 123 19.35 -2.01 28.50
C LYS A 123 19.29 -0.54 28.09
N GLY A 124 18.10 0.07 28.11
CA GLY A 124 17.90 1.50 27.80
C GLY A 124 17.92 1.86 26.31
N VAL A 125 17.88 0.88 25.40
CA VAL A 125 17.89 1.11 23.94
C VAL A 125 16.66 1.90 23.47
N SER A 126 15.46 1.52 23.91
CA SER A 126 14.21 2.22 23.57
C SER A 126 14.24 3.70 23.96
N ARG A 127 14.82 4.02 25.13
CA ARG A 127 15.00 5.41 25.58
C ARG A 127 15.83 6.24 24.59
N LEU A 128 16.92 5.68 24.06
CA LEU A 128 17.76 6.36 23.07
C LEU A 128 17.01 6.56 21.75
N LEU A 129 16.22 5.57 21.32
CA LEU A 129 15.38 5.66 20.12
C LEU A 129 14.28 6.72 20.25
N TYR A 130 13.61 6.81 21.40
CA TYR A 130 12.65 7.89 21.69
C TYR A 130 13.32 9.27 21.69
N GLN A 131 14.53 9.40 22.24
CA GLN A 131 15.28 10.65 22.17
C GLN A 131 15.58 11.07 20.73
N ALA A 132 15.91 10.12 19.86
CA ALA A 132 16.11 10.38 18.44
C ALA A 132 14.82 10.87 17.76
N ARG A 133 13.67 10.23 18.01
CA ARG A 133 12.36 10.71 17.54
C ARG A 133 12.00 12.10 18.03
N ARG A 134 12.24 12.40 19.31
CA ARG A 134 12.01 13.75 19.87
C ARG A 134 12.89 14.78 19.18
N THR A 135 14.15 14.44 18.90
CA THR A 135 15.08 15.29 18.16
C THR A 135 14.57 15.54 16.73
N LEU A 136 14.04 14.50 16.07
CA LEU A 136 13.43 14.59 14.76
C LEU A 136 12.20 15.53 14.75
N MET A 137 11.29 15.36 15.71
CA MET A 137 10.11 16.23 15.87
C MET A 137 10.51 17.71 16.00
N LYS A 138 11.51 18.00 16.84
CA LYS A 138 12.05 19.36 17.02
C LYS A 138 12.73 19.89 15.77
N ARG A 139 13.56 19.07 15.10
CA ARG A 139 14.28 19.43 13.87
C ARG A 139 13.32 19.87 12.76
N HIS A 140 12.19 19.19 12.62
CA HIS A 140 11.16 19.52 11.63
C HIS A 140 10.16 20.59 12.11
N ASN A 141 10.34 21.12 13.34
CA ASN A 141 9.43 22.07 13.98
C ASN A 141 7.97 21.62 13.91
N LEU A 142 7.71 20.36 14.27
CA LEU A 142 6.38 19.75 14.26
C LEU A 142 5.64 20.09 15.56
N LYS A 143 4.31 20.18 15.51
CA LYS A 143 3.45 20.56 16.64
C LYS A 143 3.47 19.50 17.73
N GLN A 144 3.46 18.23 17.33
CA GLN A 144 3.33 17.09 18.21
C GLN A 144 3.86 15.82 17.56
N MET A 145 4.00 14.78 18.38
CA MET A 145 4.22 13.41 17.96
C MET A 145 3.03 12.56 18.42
N VAL A 146 2.52 11.72 17.54
CA VAL A 146 1.37 10.83 17.79
C VAL A 146 1.76 9.39 17.49
N ALA A 147 1.22 8.42 18.22
CA ALA A 147 1.38 6.99 17.93
C ALA A 147 0.21 6.21 18.50
N GLY A 148 -0.01 4.98 18.03
CA GLY A 148 -0.82 4.02 18.77
C GLY A 148 0.07 3.06 19.56
N GLY A 149 -0.19 2.92 20.86
CA GLY A 149 0.58 2.06 21.75
C GLY A 149 -0.16 0.77 22.06
N ARG A 150 0.52 -0.36 21.90
CA ARG A 150 0.04 -1.68 22.33
C ARG A 150 -0.08 -1.75 23.86
N ILE A 151 -0.97 -2.62 24.35
CA ILE A 151 -1.16 -2.94 25.78
C ILE A 151 -1.16 -4.47 26.00
N PRO A 152 -0.06 -5.16 25.67
CA PRO A 152 0.00 -6.63 25.65
C PRO A 152 -0.28 -7.28 27.01
N GLY A 153 -0.15 -6.55 28.13
CA GLY A 153 -0.53 -7.05 29.44
C GLY A 153 -2.04 -7.13 29.69
N TYR A 154 -2.86 -6.49 28.85
CA TYR A 154 -4.31 -6.40 29.04
C TYR A 154 -5.01 -7.78 28.99
N GLY A 155 -4.51 -8.72 28.18
CA GLY A 155 -5.10 -10.05 28.06
C GLY A 155 -5.27 -10.78 29.40
N ALA A 156 -4.36 -10.56 30.36
CA ALA A 156 -4.43 -11.16 31.70
C ALA A 156 -5.54 -10.59 32.60
N HIS A 157 -6.11 -9.43 32.23
CA HIS A 157 -7.17 -8.73 32.97
C HIS A 157 -8.52 -8.76 32.26
N ARG A 158 -8.65 -9.56 31.19
CA ARG A 158 -9.88 -9.73 30.43
C ARG A 158 -11.03 -10.14 31.35
N GLY A 159 -12.15 -9.43 31.23
CA GLY A 159 -13.37 -9.70 32.01
C GLY A 159 -13.33 -9.18 33.46
N GLN A 160 -12.20 -8.64 33.92
CA GLN A 160 -12.08 -7.97 35.22
C GLN A 160 -12.05 -6.45 35.08
N LEU A 161 -11.38 -5.96 34.03
CA LEU A 161 -11.25 -4.54 33.69
C LEU A 161 -11.59 -4.33 32.22
N THR A 162 -12.23 -3.20 31.92
CA THR A 162 -12.24 -2.65 30.56
C THR A 162 -10.84 -2.22 30.16
N ALA A 163 -10.57 -2.10 28.85
CA ALA A 163 -9.26 -1.66 28.36
C ALA A 163 -8.91 -0.25 28.87
N GLN A 164 -9.92 0.63 28.98
CA GLN A 164 -9.75 1.97 29.54
C GLN A 164 -9.35 1.93 31.02
N GLU A 165 -10.06 1.16 31.85
CA GLU A 165 -9.73 1.02 33.28
C GLU A 165 -8.35 0.40 33.50
N TYR A 166 -7.96 -0.56 32.65
CA TYR A 166 -6.61 -1.14 32.69
C TYR A 166 -5.55 -0.06 32.43
N VAL A 167 -5.72 0.73 31.37
CA VAL A 167 -4.80 1.82 31.02
C VAL A 167 -4.74 2.88 32.12
N ASP A 168 -5.87 3.25 32.72
CA ASP A 168 -5.91 4.22 33.80
C ASP A 168 -5.14 3.73 35.04
N LYS A 169 -5.26 2.44 35.38
CA LYS A 169 -4.47 1.83 36.46
C LYS A 169 -2.97 1.76 36.15
N VAL A 170 -2.59 1.54 34.88
CA VAL A 170 -1.18 1.62 34.46
C VAL A 170 -0.66 3.05 34.57
N LYS A 171 -1.45 4.06 34.19
CA LYS A 171 -1.11 5.49 34.34
C LYS A 171 -0.96 5.89 35.81
N ALA A 172 -1.81 5.35 36.69
CA ALA A 172 -1.74 5.56 38.14
C ALA A 172 -0.56 4.82 38.81
N GLY A 173 0.11 3.91 38.11
CA GLY A 173 1.20 3.09 38.64
C GLY A 173 0.74 1.90 39.49
N GLU A 174 -0.57 1.60 39.49
CA GLU A 174 -1.15 0.43 40.17
C GLU A 174 -0.88 -0.86 39.40
N LEU A 175 -0.81 -0.77 38.08
CA LEU A 175 -0.47 -1.87 37.18
C LEU A 175 0.77 -1.52 36.35
N ARG A 176 1.38 -2.55 35.76
CA ARG A 176 2.47 -2.40 34.81
C ARG A 176 2.11 -3.10 33.50
N ASP A 177 2.32 -2.39 32.40
CA ASP A 177 2.27 -2.91 31.05
C ASP A 177 3.64 -2.65 30.38
N PRO A 178 4.30 -3.68 29.82
CA PRO A 178 5.66 -3.55 29.32
C PRO A 178 5.79 -2.60 28.12
N ALA A 179 4.74 -2.42 27.31
CA ALA A 179 4.76 -1.51 26.16
C ALA A 179 4.30 -0.11 26.56
N LEU A 180 3.14 0.02 27.21
CA LEU A 180 2.57 1.31 27.59
C LEU A 180 3.48 2.07 28.56
N ASN A 181 4.07 1.41 29.56
CA ASN A 181 4.99 2.12 30.46
C ASN A 181 6.21 2.69 29.72
N ALA A 182 6.70 2.04 28.66
CA ALA A 182 7.80 2.58 27.85
C ALA A 182 7.40 3.88 27.13
N HIS A 183 6.16 4.00 26.64
CA HIS A 183 5.63 5.22 26.05
C HIS A 183 5.47 6.33 27.09
N LEU A 184 4.88 6.02 28.25
CA LEU A 184 4.71 6.97 29.36
C LEU A 184 6.06 7.51 29.85
N TYR A 185 7.06 6.64 30.06
CA TYR A 185 8.41 7.06 30.45
C TYR A 185 9.13 7.88 29.37
N ALA A 186 8.77 7.72 28.09
CA ALA A 186 9.29 8.56 27.02
C ALA A 186 8.67 9.97 27.01
N GLY A 187 7.57 10.17 27.73
CA GLY A 187 6.84 11.44 27.85
C GLY A 187 5.60 11.54 26.97
N TYR A 188 5.03 10.42 26.53
CA TYR A 188 3.70 10.41 25.92
C TYR A 188 2.63 10.48 27.00
N ASP A 189 1.55 11.18 26.69
CA ASP A 189 0.27 11.07 27.37
C ASP A 189 -0.65 10.13 26.59
N VAL A 190 -1.59 9.50 27.29
CA VAL A 190 -2.67 8.72 26.66
C VAL A 190 -3.92 9.59 26.63
N LEU A 191 -4.41 9.87 25.42
CA LEU A 191 -5.64 10.62 25.20
C LEU A 191 -6.87 9.75 25.44
N ASP A 192 -6.93 8.60 24.77
CA ASP A 192 -8.00 7.61 24.82
C ASP A 192 -7.52 6.21 24.41
N VAL A 193 -8.43 5.23 24.47
CA VAL A 193 -8.20 3.82 24.10
C VAL A 193 -9.19 3.43 23.01
N HIS A 194 -8.68 2.87 21.92
CA HIS A 194 -9.48 2.49 20.76
C HIS A 194 -9.37 1.00 20.44
N TYR A 195 -10.45 0.47 19.90
CA TYR A 195 -10.50 -0.87 19.32
C TYR A 195 -10.25 -0.80 17.80
N GLY A 196 -9.56 -1.80 17.25
CA GLY A 196 -9.37 -1.94 15.80
C GLY A 196 -8.27 -1.08 15.19
N TYR A 197 -7.34 -0.59 16.00
CA TYR A 197 -6.17 0.17 15.52
C TYR A 197 -5.06 -0.72 14.95
N LEU A 198 -4.84 -1.87 15.59
CA LEU A 198 -3.90 -2.92 15.20
C LEU A 198 -4.58 -4.27 15.46
N ASP A 199 -4.34 -5.25 14.59
CA ASP A 199 -4.70 -6.65 14.86
C ASP A 199 -3.63 -7.28 15.76
N ASP A 200 -3.76 -7.03 17.06
CA ASP A 200 -2.85 -7.54 18.10
C ASP A 200 -3.61 -8.39 19.12
N GLN A 201 -3.37 -9.70 19.07
CA GLN A 201 -4.05 -10.69 19.91
C GLN A 201 -3.71 -10.49 21.40
N GLU A 202 -2.48 -10.08 21.74
CA GLU A 202 -2.06 -9.84 23.13
C GLU A 202 -2.83 -8.66 23.75
N SER A 203 -3.08 -7.62 22.96
CA SER A 203 -3.87 -6.45 23.38
C SER A 203 -5.37 -6.60 23.15
N LEU A 204 -5.84 -7.75 22.65
CA LEU A 204 -7.24 -8.00 22.27
C LEU A 204 -7.80 -6.96 21.28
N GLY A 205 -6.96 -6.49 20.35
CA GLY A 205 -7.32 -5.46 19.36
C GLY A 205 -7.46 -4.04 19.91
N TYR A 206 -7.18 -3.81 21.19
CA TYR A 206 -7.15 -2.47 21.78
C TYR A 206 -5.76 -1.82 21.67
N ALA A 207 -5.74 -0.51 21.47
CA ALA A 207 -4.53 0.30 21.51
C ALA A 207 -4.78 1.67 22.15
N THR A 208 -3.74 2.23 22.75
CA THR A 208 -3.74 3.58 23.31
C THR A 208 -3.47 4.62 22.23
N HIS A 209 -4.20 5.73 22.24
CA HIS A 209 -3.84 6.91 21.46
C HIS A 209 -2.83 7.74 22.24
N LEU A 210 -1.59 7.74 21.77
CA LEU A 210 -0.48 8.39 22.43
C LEU A 210 -0.18 9.74 21.77
N VAL A 211 -0.08 10.78 22.58
CA VAL A 211 0.27 12.14 22.11
C VAL A 211 1.42 12.69 22.94
N MET A 212 2.36 13.36 22.28
CA MET A 212 3.44 14.11 22.90
C MET A 212 3.56 15.48 22.24
N GLY A 213 3.26 16.54 23.01
CA GLY A 213 3.38 17.91 22.54
C GLY A 213 4.83 18.36 22.35
N ASN A 214 5.07 19.20 21.35
CA ASN A 214 6.35 19.90 21.19
C ASN A 214 6.28 21.30 21.82
N ALA A 215 6.78 21.45 23.05
CA ALA A 215 6.84 22.74 23.73
C ALA A 215 7.67 23.82 23.00
N GLU A 216 8.57 23.40 22.10
CA GLU A 216 9.42 24.30 21.29
C GLU A 216 8.80 24.62 19.91
N PHE A 217 7.56 24.19 19.65
CA PHE A 217 6.89 24.46 18.38
C PHE A 217 6.75 25.96 18.13
N GLN A 218 7.21 26.42 16.96
CA GLN A 218 7.13 27.81 16.54
C GLN A 218 6.19 27.94 15.33
N PRO A 219 4.91 28.34 15.52
CA PRO A 219 3.91 28.39 14.45
C PRO A 219 4.35 29.23 13.25
N ARG A 220 4.97 30.39 13.51
CA ARG A 220 5.46 31.30 12.46
C ARG A 220 6.55 30.69 11.57
N LYS A 221 7.47 29.90 12.15
CA LYS A 221 8.50 29.20 11.36
C LYS A 221 7.89 28.10 10.51
N ARG A 222 6.80 27.47 10.97
CA ARG A 222 6.08 26.48 10.18
C ARG A 222 5.28 27.11 9.04
N MET A 223 4.65 28.27 9.22
CA MET A 223 3.92 28.96 8.14
C MET A 223 4.80 29.42 6.96
N ILE A 224 6.09 29.67 7.20
CA ILE A 224 7.05 30.03 6.12
C ILE A 224 7.52 28.77 5.36
N ALA A 225 7.64 27.63 6.05
CA ALA A 225 8.01 26.35 5.45
C ALA A 225 6.81 25.56 4.87
N GLY A 226 5.60 25.83 5.38
CA GLY A 226 4.33 25.26 4.98
C GLY A 226 3.46 26.35 4.37
N ALA A 227 3.64 26.58 3.08
CA ALA A 227 2.66 27.29 2.26
C ALA A 227 1.28 26.59 2.41
N PRO A 228 0.16 27.32 2.21
CA PRO A 228 -1.14 27.01 2.79
C PRO A 228 -1.60 25.61 2.38
N VAL A 229 -2.22 24.91 3.32
CA VAL A 229 -2.85 23.58 3.20
C VAL A 229 -3.37 23.35 1.78
N ARG A 230 -2.50 22.79 0.93
CA ARG A 230 -2.89 22.06 -0.27
C ARG A 230 -2.98 20.63 0.21
N ARG A 231 -4.08 19.95 -0.15
CA ARG A 231 -4.29 18.51 0.11
C ARG A 231 -2.94 17.78 0.09
N THR A 232 -2.65 17.04 1.16
CA THR A 232 -1.43 16.24 1.31
C THR A 232 -1.12 15.55 -0.03
N ALA A 233 -0.03 15.95 -0.69
CA ALA A 233 0.34 15.36 -1.97
C ALA A 233 0.91 13.97 -1.69
N ARG A 234 0.04 12.95 -1.69
CA ARG A 234 0.45 11.55 -1.55
C ARG A 234 1.26 11.14 -2.77
N HIS A 235 2.50 10.73 -2.57
CA HIS A 235 3.34 10.24 -3.65
C HIS A 235 3.06 8.76 -3.90
N VAL A 236 2.46 8.45 -5.05
CA VAL A 236 2.16 7.07 -5.46
C VAL A 236 3.06 6.67 -6.61
N ARG A 237 3.89 5.64 -6.42
CA ARG A 237 4.61 5.00 -7.52
C ARG A 237 3.73 3.91 -8.14
N VAL A 238 3.54 3.99 -9.44
CA VAL A 238 2.64 3.11 -10.18
C VAL A 238 3.41 2.36 -11.26
N CYS A 239 3.09 1.08 -11.43
CA CYS A 239 3.50 0.25 -12.55
C CYS A 239 2.27 -0.09 -13.39
N ALA A 240 2.32 0.21 -14.69
CA ALA A 240 1.28 -0.12 -15.64
C ALA A 240 1.79 -1.22 -16.58
N THR A 241 1.13 -2.36 -16.60
CA THR A 241 1.55 -3.52 -17.39
C THR A 241 1.17 -3.34 -18.85
N GLN A 242 2.09 -3.70 -19.74
CA GLN A 242 1.79 -3.99 -21.13
C GLN A 242 1.94 -5.49 -21.31
N TYR A 243 0.82 -6.20 -21.50
CA TYR A 243 0.78 -7.66 -21.35
C TYR A 243 0.78 -8.35 -22.71
N ASP A 244 1.81 -9.12 -22.99
CA ASP A 244 1.92 -9.90 -24.22
C ASP A 244 1.03 -11.15 -24.16
N GLN A 245 -0.06 -11.10 -24.91
CA GLN A 245 -0.97 -12.23 -25.10
C GLN A 245 -0.30 -13.28 -25.98
N ARG A 246 0.41 -14.20 -25.33
CA ARG A 246 1.09 -15.34 -25.97
C ARG A 246 0.59 -16.66 -25.42
N ARG A 247 0.77 -17.72 -26.20
CA ARG A 247 0.31 -19.06 -25.85
C ARG A 247 1.03 -19.57 -24.60
N ILE A 248 0.25 -20.14 -23.69
CA ILE A 248 0.69 -20.86 -22.50
C ILE A 248 0.15 -22.29 -22.50
N SER A 249 0.73 -23.17 -21.68
CA SER A 249 0.37 -24.59 -21.61
C SER A 249 -0.40 -24.95 -20.34
N SER A 250 -0.34 -24.11 -19.31
CA SER A 250 -0.91 -24.40 -17.99
C SER A 250 -1.40 -23.14 -17.29
N PHE A 251 -2.14 -23.31 -16.19
CA PHE A 251 -2.48 -22.17 -15.31
C PHE A 251 -1.23 -21.64 -14.59
N GLU A 252 -0.28 -22.53 -14.31
CA GLU A 252 0.98 -22.22 -13.66
C GLU A 252 1.83 -21.28 -14.53
N ASP A 253 1.84 -21.48 -15.85
CA ASP A 253 2.50 -20.55 -16.79
C ASP A 253 1.88 -19.13 -16.75
N PHE A 254 0.56 -19.03 -16.51
CA PHE A 254 -0.11 -17.75 -16.31
C PHE A 254 0.26 -17.14 -14.94
N ALA A 255 0.29 -17.96 -13.89
CA ALA A 255 0.69 -17.55 -12.56
C ALA A 255 2.12 -17.02 -12.52
N ASP A 256 3.05 -17.66 -13.22
CA ASP A 256 4.44 -17.23 -13.34
C ASP A 256 4.56 -15.86 -14.01
N GLN A 257 3.71 -15.56 -15.00
CA GLN A 257 3.67 -14.22 -15.62
C GLN A 257 3.13 -13.16 -14.66
N VAL A 258 2.07 -13.47 -13.91
CA VAL A 258 1.54 -12.58 -12.87
C VAL A 258 2.61 -12.29 -11.82
N GLU A 259 3.31 -13.32 -11.36
CA GLU A 259 4.40 -13.21 -10.39
C GLU A 259 5.56 -12.37 -10.93
N TYR A 260 5.97 -12.58 -12.18
CA TYR A 260 7.03 -11.80 -12.83
C TYR A 260 6.74 -10.30 -12.82
N PHE A 261 5.53 -9.89 -13.21
CA PHE A 261 5.15 -8.46 -13.21
C PHE A 261 5.04 -7.90 -11.79
N ALA A 262 4.50 -8.67 -10.84
CA ALA A 262 4.43 -8.27 -9.44
C ALA A 262 5.81 -8.09 -8.81
N GLN A 263 6.72 -9.04 -9.03
CA GLN A 263 8.10 -8.97 -8.58
C GLN A 263 8.83 -7.78 -9.21
N SER A 264 8.64 -7.56 -10.51
CA SER A 264 9.23 -6.40 -11.21
C SER A 264 8.73 -5.09 -10.61
N ALA A 265 7.41 -4.93 -10.44
CA ALA A 265 6.82 -3.75 -9.80
C ALA A 265 7.35 -3.55 -8.38
N ALA A 266 7.51 -4.64 -7.62
CA ALA A 266 8.05 -4.64 -6.27
C ALA A 266 9.52 -4.24 -6.21
N MET A 267 10.36 -4.69 -7.15
CA MET A 267 11.78 -4.32 -7.27
C MET A 267 11.98 -2.82 -7.54
N TYR A 268 11.02 -2.19 -8.21
CA TYR A 268 11.01 -0.75 -8.44
C TYR A 268 10.26 0.04 -7.36
N ASP A 269 9.97 -0.55 -6.20
CA ASP A 269 9.29 0.12 -5.08
C ASP A 269 7.91 0.67 -5.44
N SER A 270 7.20 0.01 -6.36
CA SER A 270 5.85 0.44 -6.76
C SER A 270 4.85 0.18 -5.64
N HIS A 271 3.86 1.05 -5.50
CA HIS A 271 2.73 0.87 -4.58
C HIS A 271 1.49 0.26 -5.27
N LEU A 272 1.37 0.47 -6.59
CA LEU A 272 0.25 0.04 -7.41
C LEU A 272 0.76 -0.69 -8.67
N LEU A 273 0.15 -1.83 -9.00
CA LEU A 273 0.34 -2.55 -10.26
C LEU A 273 -1.00 -2.72 -10.97
N LEU A 274 -1.08 -2.29 -12.23
CA LEU A 274 -2.28 -2.40 -13.07
C LEU A 274 -2.05 -3.38 -14.22
N PHE A 275 -2.84 -4.45 -14.28
CA PHE A 275 -2.93 -5.35 -15.44
C PHE A 275 -4.04 -4.94 -16.43
N PRO A 276 -3.98 -5.37 -17.70
CA PRO A 276 -4.96 -5.00 -18.72
C PRO A 276 -6.33 -5.66 -18.56
N GLU A 277 -7.32 -5.14 -19.29
CA GLU A 277 -8.62 -5.80 -19.44
C GLU A 277 -8.45 -7.18 -20.07
N PHE A 278 -9.24 -8.17 -19.65
CA PHE A 278 -9.17 -9.54 -20.16
C PHE A 278 -7.76 -10.16 -20.13
N VAL A 279 -6.90 -9.76 -19.18
CA VAL A 279 -5.58 -10.39 -19.00
C VAL A 279 -5.70 -11.92 -18.86
N THR A 280 -6.78 -12.39 -18.24
CA THR A 280 -7.06 -13.81 -18.01
C THR A 280 -7.49 -14.57 -19.25
N ALA A 281 -7.83 -13.90 -20.35
CA ALA A 281 -8.11 -14.56 -21.62
C ALA A 281 -6.90 -15.32 -22.19
N GLN A 282 -5.67 -15.07 -21.69
CA GLN A 282 -4.50 -15.89 -22.01
C GLN A 282 -4.74 -17.39 -21.69
N LEU A 283 -5.55 -17.69 -20.68
CA LEU A 283 -5.93 -19.05 -20.25
C LEU A 283 -6.77 -19.80 -21.30
N TYR A 284 -7.32 -19.14 -22.32
CA TYR A 284 -7.90 -19.85 -23.47
C TYR A 284 -6.90 -20.80 -24.13
N SER A 285 -5.61 -20.52 -24.01
CA SER A 285 -4.53 -21.40 -24.49
C SER A 285 -4.54 -22.80 -23.86
N THR A 286 -5.12 -22.94 -22.67
CA THR A 286 -5.18 -24.20 -21.92
C THR A 286 -6.47 -24.96 -22.16
N PHE A 287 -7.42 -24.41 -22.93
CA PHE A 287 -8.70 -25.03 -23.21
C PHE A 287 -8.65 -25.92 -24.45
N THR A 288 -9.67 -26.76 -24.62
CA THR A 288 -9.82 -27.61 -25.79
C THR A 288 -9.83 -26.77 -27.06
N ARG A 289 -8.96 -27.10 -28.01
CA ARG A 289 -8.84 -26.37 -29.27
C ARG A 289 -10.16 -26.45 -30.06
N GLY A 290 -10.60 -25.32 -30.62
CA GLY A 290 -11.84 -25.24 -31.39
C GLY A 290 -13.12 -25.19 -30.55
N ILE A 291 -13.01 -25.02 -29.23
CA ILE A 291 -14.14 -24.69 -28.35
C ILE A 291 -14.89 -23.45 -28.87
N ALA A 292 -16.23 -23.48 -28.78
CA ALA A 292 -17.03 -22.32 -29.11
C ALA A 292 -16.75 -21.17 -28.12
N LEU A 293 -16.78 -19.93 -28.61
CA LEU A 293 -16.39 -18.77 -27.79
C LEU A 293 -17.22 -18.65 -26.50
N LEU A 294 -18.54 -18.81 -26.56
CA LEU A 294 -19.39 -18.72 -25.38
C LEU A 294 -19.04 -19.78 -24.34
N ASP A 295 -18.80 -21.03 -24.76
CA ASP A 295 -18.37 -22.11 -23.86
C ASP A 295 -16.99 -21.81 -23.25
N ALA A 296 -16.08 -21.21 -24.02
CA ALA A 296 -14.78 -20.78 -23.51
C ALA A 296 -14.91 -19.65 -22.48
N VAL A 297 -15.82 -18.69 -22.70
CA VAL A 297 -16.12 -17.62 -21.74
C VAL A 297 -16.68 -18.21 -20.44
N GLU A 298 -17.58 -19.19 -20.49
CA GLU A 298 -18.06 -19.89 -19.28
C GLU A 298 -16.95 -20.62 -18.54
N GLN A 299 -16.09 -21.33 -19.27
CA GLN A 299 -14.96 -22.04 -18.66
C GLN A 299 -13.97 -21.07 -18.01
N LEU A 300 -13.71 -19.91 -18.64
CA LEU A 300 -12.88 -18.87 -18.05
C LEU A 300 -13.52 -18.27 -16.80
N ALA A 301 -14.83 -18.00 -16.82
CA ALA A 301 -15.56 -17.52 -15.66
C ALA A 301 -15.55 -18.51 -14.49
N ALA A 302 -15.56 -19.82 -14.77
CA ALA A 302 -15.43 -20.85 -13.74
C ALA A 302 -14.06 -20.87 -13.05
N LEU A 303 -13.03 -20.27 -13.66
CA LEU A 303 -11.69 -20.13 -13.05
C LEU A 303 -11.57 -18.92 -12.12
N ALA A 304 -12.58 -18.04 -12.04
CA ALA A 304 -12.52 -16.81 -11.25
C ALA A 304 -12.05 -17.02 -9.79
N PRO A 305 -12.52 -18.02 -9.02
CA PRO A 305 -12.04 -18.23 -7.64
C PRO A 305 -10.54 -18.56 -7.55
N ARG A 306 -10.02 -19.30 -8.54
CA ARG A 306 -8.59 -19.66 -8.63
C ARG A 306 -7.74 -18.46 -9.00
N ILE A 307 -8.22 -17.65 -9.95
CA ILE A 307 -7.62 -16.39 -10.38
C ILE A 307 -7.58 -15.38 -9.23
N ASP A 308 -8.68 -15.24 -8.48
CA ASP A 308 -8.78 -14.36 -7.31
C ASP A 308 -7.77 -14.72 -6.24
N THR A 309 -7.60 -16.02 -5.97
CA THR A 309 -6.61 -16.50 -5.00
C THR A 309 -5.19 -16.17 -5.45
N LEU A 310 -4.86 -16.43 -6.73
CA LEU A 310 -3.55 -16.09 -7.29
C LEU A 310 -3.23 -14.60 -7.12
N PHE A 311 -4.12 -13.71 -7.57
CA PHE A 311 -3.84 -12.27 -7.53
C PHE A 311 -3.85 -11.69 -6.11
N ARG A 312 -4.77 -12.13 -5.23
CA ARG A 312 -4.80 -11.71 -3.82
C ARG A 312 -3.52 -12.10 -3.10
N ASP A 313 -3.09 -13.35 -3.23
CA ASP A 313 -1.89 -13.85 -2.57
C ASP A 313 -0.63 -13.13 -3.11
N THR A 314 -0.60 -12.86 -4.42
CA THR A 314 0.45 -12.07 -5.06
C THR A 314 0.49 -10.64 -4.52
N ALA A 315 -0.65 -9.97 -4.42
CA ALA A 315 -0.76 -8.61 -3.88
C ALA A 315 -0.26 -8.52 -2.42
N MET A 316 -0.64 -9.51 -1.59
CA MET A 316 -0.20 -9.60 -0.19
C MET A 316 1.30 -9.91 -0.07
N ARG A 317 1.82 -10.81 -0.90
CA ARG A 317 3.23 -11.22 -0.89
C ARG A 317 4.15 -10.08 -1.31
N HIS A 318 3.76 -9.36 -2.36
CA HIS A 318 4.53 -8.23 -2.91
C HIS A 318 4.12 -6.87 -2.32
N LYS A 319 3.21 -6.84 -1.34
CA LYS A 319 2.63 -5.61 -0.72
C LYS A 319 2.28 -4.54 -1.77
N LEU A 320 1.46 -4.92 -2.75
CA LEU A 320 0.99 -4.05 -3.83
C LEU A 320 -0.52 -3.85 -3.72
N HIS A 321 -1.00 -2.65 -4.03
CA HIS A 321 -2.35 -2.53 -4.57
C HIS A 321 -2.27 -3.10 -5.99
N LEU A 322 -3.00 -4.16 -6.27
CA LEU A 322 -2.89 -4.88 -7.54
C LEU A 322 -4.27 -4.88 -8.20
N VAL A 323 -4.39 -4.25 -9.37
CA VAL A 323 -5.57 -4.41 -10.22
C VAL A 323 -5.28 -5.54 -11.20
N GLY A 324 -5.92 -6.69 -10.99
CA GLY A 324 -5.71 -7.93 -11.75
C GLY A 324 -6.33 -7.91 -13.13
N GLY A 325 -6.45 -6.73 -13.74
CA GLY A 325 -7.14 -6.56 -15.00
C GLY A 325 -8.63 -6.84 -14.85
N THR A 326 -9.21 -7.47 -15.86
CA THR A 326 -10.59 -7.96 -15.79
C THR A 326 -10.72 -9.43 -16.16
N THR A 327 -11.77 -10.07 -15.65
CA THR A 327 -12.15 -11.46 -15.95
C THR A 327 -13.67 -11.54 -16.14
N PRO A 328 -14.17 -12.39 -17.06
CA PRO A 328 -15.59 -12.71 -17.11
C PRO A 328 -16.06 -13.36 -15.80
N VAL A 329 -17.16 -12.90 -15.23
CA VAL A 329 -17.74 -13.47 -14.00
C VAL A 329 -19.22 -13.72 -14.23
N ARG A 330 -19.66 -14.95 -13.94
CA ARG A 330 -21.08 -15.32 -13.96
C ARG A 330 -21.78 -14.77 -12.72
N THR A 331 -22.81 -13.96 -12.91
CA THR A 331 -23.70 -13.46 -11.86
C THR A 331 -25.15 -13.88 -12.12
N ASP A 332 -26.03 -13.59 -11.16
CA ASP A 332 -27.49 -13.71 -11.31
C ASP A 332 -28.06 -12.84 -12.45
N LYS A 333 -27.37 -11.75 -12.80
CA LYS A 333 -27.71 -10.81 -13.89
C LYS A 333 -27.04 -11.12 -15.23
N GLY A 334 -26.36 -12.27 -15.35
CA GLY A 334 -25.69 -12.71 -16.58
C GLY A 334 -24.17 -12.72 -16.48
N MET A 335 -23.50 -12.76 -17.62
CA MET A 335 -22.02 -12.71 -17.69
C MET A 335 -21.57 -11.25 -17.57
N ARG A 336 -20.64 -10.94 -16.66
CA ARG A 336 -20.11 -9.59 -16.43
C ARG A 336 -18.62 -9.53 -16.78
N ASN A 337 -18.15 -8.41 -17.31
CA ASN A 337 -16.72 -8.11 -17.38
C ASN A 337 -16.32 -7.36 -16.10
N VAL A 338 -15.53 -8.00 -15.23
CA VAL A 338 -15.30 -7.50 -13.86
C VAL A 338 -13.82 -7.25 -13.62
N ALA A 339 -13.48 -6.00 -13.28
CA ALA A 339 -12.18 -5.63 -12.78
C ALA A 339 -12.05 -5.92 -11.29
N HIS A 340 -10.88 -6.40 -10.86
CA HIS A 340 -10.61 -6.76 -9.46
C HIS A 340 -9.41 -5.97 -8.92
N LEU A 341 -9.60 -5.31 -7.77
CA LEU A 341 -8.56 -4.64 -7.00
C LEU A 341 -8.28 -5.44 -5.73
N TYR A 342 -7.04 -5.90 -5.59
CA TYR A 342 -6.54 -6.61 -4.42
C TYR A 342 -5.62 -5.68 -3.61
N THR A 343 -5.83 -5.58 -2.30
CA THR A 343 -5.01 -4.72 -1.44
C THR A 343 -3.85 -5.49 -0.80
N PRO A 344 -2.77 -4.81 -0.36
CA PRO A 344 -1.69 -5.43 0.41
C PRO A 344 -2.16 -6.12 1.70
N GLY A 345 -3.29 -5.66 2.26
CA GLY A 345 -3.93 -6.21 3.46
C GLY A 345 -4.83 -7.43 3.20
N GLY A 346 -5.00 -7.85 1.93
CA GLY A 346 -5.79 -9.02 1.56
C GLY A 346 -7.26 -8.74 1.23
N SER A 347 -7.72 -7.48 1.28
CA SER A 347 -9.06 -7.11 0.84
C SER A 347 -9.18 -7.19 -0.68
N THR A 348 -10.37 -7.54 -1.18
CA THR A 348 -10.67 -7.60 -2.61
C THR A 348 -11.89 -6.73 -2.91
N TYR A 349 -11.79 -5.88 -3.93
CA TYR A 349 -12.87 -5.02 -4.42
C TYR A 349 -13.08 -5.25 -5.92
N THR A 350 -14.28 -4.99 -6.41
CA THR A 350 -14.63 -5.22 -7.82
C THR A 350 -15.37 -4.06 -8.47
N GLN A 351 -15.11 -3.84 -9.76
CA GLN A 351 -15.83 -2.92 -10.63
C GLN A 351 -16.32 -3.67 -11.88
N GLU A 352 -17.64 -3.67 -12.11
CA GLU A 352 -18.22 -4.20 -13.34
C GLU A 352 -18.13 -3.15 -14.45
N LYS A 353 -17.74 -3.54 -15.67
CA LYS A 353 -17.74 -2.65 -16.83
C LYS A 353 -19.16 -2.18 -17.14
N LEU A 354 -19.34 -0.88 -17.37
CA LEU A 354 -20.67 -0.29 -17.55
C LEU A 354 -21.05 -0.24 -19.03
N HIS A 355 -20.15 0.28 -19.86
CA HIS A 355 -20.36 0.42 -21.29
C HIS A 355 -19.78 -0.79 -22.01
N ILE A 356 -20.65 -1.76 -22.30
CA ILE A 356 -20.27 -2.98 -23.02
C ILE A 356 -20.17 -2.69 -24.51
N THR A 357 -19.02 -3.05 -25.11
CA THR A 357 -18.82 -2.89 -26.56
C THR A 357 -19.75 -3.82 -27.34
N PRO A 358 -20.06 -3.53 -28.61
CA PRO A 358 -20.86 -4.43 -29.45
C PRO A 358 -20.28 -5.85 -29.50
N SER A 359 -18.95 -5.98 -29.61
CA SER A 359 -18.27 -7.28 -29.66
C SER A 359 -18.46 -8.11 -28.39
N GLU A 360 -18.28 -7.51 -27.21
CA GLU A 360 -18.50 -8.19 -25.92
C GLU A 360 -19.96 -8.61 -25.73
N ARG A 361 -20.92 -7.78 -26.18
CA ARG A 361 -22.35 -8.08 -26.06
C ARG A 361 -22.75 -9.22 -27.01
N GLU A 362 -22.35 -9.15 -28.27
CA GLU A 362 -22.77 -10.08 -29.31
C GLU A 362 -22.07 -11.43 -29.23
N TYR A 363 -20.76 -11.44 -28.95
CA TYR A 363 -19.94 -12.65 -29.04
C TYR A 363 -19.57 -13.26 -27.69
N TRP A 364 -19.46 -12.45 -26.63
CA TRP A 364 -19.12 -12.92 -25.28
C TRP A 364 -20.32 -13.01 -24.34
N GLY A 365 -21.49 -12.50 -24.76
CA GLY A 365 -22.72 -12.51 -23.95
C GLY A 365 -22.65 -11.63 -22.70
N ILE A 366 -21.76 -10.62 -22.70
CA ILE A 366 -21.53 -9.77 -21.52
C ILE A 366 -22.67 -8.74 -21.38
N THR A 367 -23.13 -8.56 -20.14
CA THR A 367 -24.17 -7.60 -19.75
C THR A 367 -23.58 -6.43 -18.93
N PRO A 368 -24.15 -5.22 -19.03
CA PRO A 368 -23.59 -4.01 -18.41
C PRO A 368 -23.76 -3.97 -16.89
N GLY A 369 -22.73 -3.55 -16.15
CA GLY A 369 -22.79 -3.37 -14.71
C GLY A 369 -23.75 -2.26 -14.25
N ASP A 370 -24.00 -2.20 -12.95
CA ASP A 370 -25.04 -1.33 -12.38
C ASP A 370 -24.55 0.05 -11.90
N GLY A 371 -23.24 0.27 -11.78
CA GLY A 371 -22.71 1.55 -11.29
C GLY A 371 -21.19 1.58 -11.12
N ILE A 372 -20.66 2.80 -11.01
CA ILE A 372 -19.23 3.07 -10.82
C ILE A 372 -18.91 3.27 -9.33
N LYS A 373 -17.77 2.75 -8.86
CA LYS A 373 -17.36 2.80 -7.45
C LYS A 373 -16.09 3.61 -7.24
N VAL A 374 -15.98 4.19 -6.05
CA VAL A 374 -14.75 4.79 -5.52
C VAL A 374 -14.14 3.82 -4.52
N PHE A 375 -12.86 3.51 -4.68
CA PHE A 375 -12.11 2.63 -3.78
C PHE A 375 -11.24 3.48 -2.87
N GLU A 376 -11.57 3.49 -1.58
CA GLU A 376 -10.73 4.12 -0.57
C GLU A 376 -9.56 3.19 -0.24
N THR A 377 -8.34 3.67 -0.46
CA THR A 377 -7.12 2.90 -0.23
C THR A 377 -6.07 3.74 0.48
N ALA A 378 -5.04 3.09 1.02
CA ALA A 378 -3.97 3.83 1.70
C ALA A 378 -3.10 4.65 0.74
N ILE A 379 -3.21 4.41 -0.58
CA ILE A 379 -2.54 5.21 -1.62
C ILE A 379 -3.42 6.33 -2.19
N GLY A 380 -4.63 6.52 -1.67
CA GLY A 380 -5.59 7.54 -2.14
C GLY A 380 -6.89 6.93 -2.63
N ARG A 381 -7.78 7.78 -3.17
CA ARG A 381 -9.04 7.32 -3.75
C ARG A 381 -8.83 6.92 -5.20
N LEU A 382 -9.10 5.66 -5.48
CA LEU A 382 -8.93 5.06 -6.80
C LEU A 382 -10.30 4.85 -7.46
N ALA A 383 -10.33 4.87 -8.78
CA ALA A 383 -11.46 4.35 -9.55
C ALA A 383 -10.94 3.49 -10.69
N ILE A 384 -11.71 2.46 -11.06
CA ILE A 384 -11.41 1.63 -12.23
C ILE A 384 -12.43 1.97 -13.30
N VAL A 385 -11.96 2.41 -14.46
CA VAL A 385 -12.77 2.80 -15.61
C VAL A 385 -12.36 1.87 -16.74
N VAL A 386 -13.14 0.83 -17.00
CA VAL A 386 -12.71 -0.30 -17.85
C VAL A 386 -12.87 0.06 -19.32
N CYS A 387 -11.74 0.14 -20.03
CA CYS A 387 -11.67 0.23 -21.48
C CYS A 387 -12.62 1.29 -22.06
N TYR A 388 -13.70 0.86 -22.71
CA TYR A 388 -14.71 1.69 -23.34
C TYR A 388 -15.35 2.72 -22.39
N ASP A 389 -15.41 2.43 -21.08
CA ASP A 389 -15.90 3.37 -20.07
C ASP A 389 -15.15 4.72 -20.09
N ILE A 390 -13.87 4.76 -20.49
CA ILE A 390 -13.07 6.01 -20.50
C ILE A 390 -13.54 7.00 -21.57
N GLU A 391 -14.21 6.50 -22.62
CA GLU A 391 -14.72 7.33 -23.71
C GLU A 391 -15.90 8.21 -23.25
N PHE A 392 -16.54 7.88 -22.11
CA PHE A 392 -17.69 8.60 -21.55
C PHE A 392 -17.24 9.61 -20.47
N PRO A 393 -17.20 10.92 -20.78
CA PRO A 393 -16.66 11.94 -19.86
C PRO A 393 -17.42 12.03 -18.53
N GLU A 394 -18.72 11.74 -18.53
CA GLU A 394 -19.61 11.83 -17.37
C GLU A 394 -19.11 10.96 -16.21
N LEU A 395 -18.62 9.75 -16.51
CA LEU A 395 -18.10 8.83 -15.49
C LEU A 395 -16.92 9.44 -14.75
N THR A 396 -15.94 9.95 -15.51
CA THR A 396 -14.75 10.58 -14.91
C THR A 396 -15.14 11.80 -14.10
N ARG A 397 -16.04 12.63 -14.65
CA ARG A 397 -16.48 13.85 -13.98
C ARG A 397 -17.12 13.54 -12.62
N MET A 398 -18.02 12.56 -12.59
CA MET A 398 -18.66 12.11 -11.35
C MET A 398 -17.63 11.58 -10.35
N LEU A 399 -16.67 10.77 -10.80
CA LEU A 399 -15.64 10.20 -9.92
C LEU A 399 -14.75 11.26 -9.27
N VAL A 400 -14.33 12.26 -10.03
CA VAL A 400 -13.49 13.35 -9.51
C VAL A 400 -14.27 14.25 -8.55
N GLU A 401 -15.57 14.46 -8.78
CA GLU A 401 -16.45 15.14 -7.80
C GLU A 401 -16.56 14.37 -6.47
N HIS A 402 -16.42 13.04 -6.49
CA HIS A 402 -16.34 12.20 -5.29
C HIS A 402 -14.90 12.07 -4.74
N GLY A 403 -13.96 12.87 -5.26
CA GLY A 403 -12.60 13.00 -4.76
C GLY A 403 -11.66 11.89 -5.18
N VAL A 404 -11.89 11.24 -6.34
CA VAL A 404 -10.93 10.30 -6.93
C VAL A 404 -9.66 11.03 -7.37
N ASP A 405 -8.51 10.51 -6.96
CA ASP A 405 -7.18 11.07 -7.27
C ASP A 405 -6.52 10.38 -8.47
N ILE A 406 -6.81 9.08 -8.67
CA ILE A 406 -6.20 8.25 -9.71
C ILE A 406 -7.27 7.37 -10.37
N ILE A 407 -7.36 7.46 -11.69
CA ILE A 407 -8.19 6.59 -12.51
C ILE A 407 -7.33 5.50 -13.13
N LEU A 408 -7.78 4.26 -13.03
CA LEU A 408 -7.13 3.08 -13.56
C LEU A 408 -7.95 2.59 -14.76
N ASN A 409 -7.33 2.59 -15.93
CA ASN A 409 -7.94 2.23 -17.19
C ASN A 409 -7.29 0.95 -17.76
N PRO A 410 -7.70 -0.24 -17.28
CA PRO A 410 -7.39 -1.48 -17.97
C PRO A 410 -8.18 -1.53 -19.29
N PHE A 411 -7.51 -1.85 -20.40
CA PHE A 411 -8.14 -1.90 -21.72
C PHE A 411 -7.64 -3.06 -22.59
N ALA A 412 -8.47 -3.49 -23.54
CA ALA A 412 -8.12 -4.44 -24.59
C ALA A 412 -8.65 -3.93 -25.94
N THR A 413 -7.76 -3.80 -26.92
CA THR A 413 -8.12 -3.32 -28.27
C THR A 413 -7.33 -4.07 -29.34
N ASP A 414 -7.95 -4.32 -30.49
CA ASP A 414 -7.37 -5.16 -31.56
C ASP A 414 -6.37 -4.41 -32.46
N GLU A 415 -6.57 -3.11 -32.65
CA GLU A 415 -5.87 -2.31 -33.66
C GLU A 415 -5.56 -0.89 -33.17
N ARG A 416 -4.60 -0.25 -33.84
CA ARG A 416 -4.11 1.08 -33.47
C ARG A 416 -5.21 2.14 -33.39
N LYS A 417 -6.18 2.16 -34.32
CA LYS A 417 -7.24 3.17 -34.29
C LYS A 417 -8.15 3.03 -33.06
N SER A 418 -8.35 1.80 -32.58
CA SER A 418 -9.13 1.52 -31.38
C SER A 418 -8.36 1.90 -30.13
N TYR A 419 -7.08 1.55 -30.06
CA TYR A 419 -6.19 2.04 -28.99
C TYR A 419 -6.16 3.57 -28.89
N LEU A 420 -6.02 4.27 -30.03
CA LEU A 420 -5.93 5.72 -30.04
C LEU A 420 -7.19 6.40 -29.49
N ARG A 421 -8.39 5.83 -29.67
CA ARG A 421 -9.61 6.37 -29.04
C ARG A 421 -9.50 6.33 -27.52
N VAL A 422 -9.18 5.16 -26.98
CA VAL A 422 -8.98 4.96 -25.52
C VAL A 422 -7.90 5.91 -25.00
N ARG A 423 -6.76 6.00 -25.70
CA ARG A 423 -5.61 6.84 -25.33
C ARG A 423 -5.92 8.33 -25.33
N TYR A 424 -6.60 8.83 -26.36
CA TYR A 424 -6.97 10.24 -26.44
C TYR A 424 -8.01 10.61 -25.40
N CYS A 425 -9.01 9.75 -25.18
CA CYS A 425 -10.00 9.97 -24.13
C CYS A 425 -9.34 9.95 -22.75
N ALA A 426 -8.49 8.98 -22.43
CA ALA A 426 -7.76 8.92 -21.16
C ALA A 426 -6.91 10.17 -20.90
N GLN A 427 -6.22 10.67 -21.92
CA GLN A 427 -5.45 11.92 -21.79
C GLN A 427 -6.36 13.13 -21.59
N ALA A 428 -7.46 13.21 -22.33
CA ALA A 428 -8.46 14.26 -22.13
C ALA A 428 -9.02 14.23 -20.71
N ARG A 429 -9.33 13.05 -20.17
CA ARG A 429 -9.80 12.86 -18.77
C ARG A 429 -8.80 13.39 -17.76
N ALA A 430 -7.51 13.08 -17.96
CA ALA A 430 -6.45 13.55 -17.07
C ALA A 430 -6.34 15.08 -17.05
N VAL A 431 -6.43 15.70 -18.24
CA VAL A 431 -6.31 17.16 -18.41
C VAL A 431 -7.56 17.88 -17.91
N GLU A 432 -8.76 17.52 -18.39
CA GLU A 432 -9.98 18.29 -18.12
C GLU A 432 -10.46 18.17 -16.67
N ASN A 433 -10.10 17.08 -15.97
CA ASN A 433 -10.47 16.85 -14.58
C ASN A 433 -9.30 17.00 -13.59
N MET A 434 -8.10 17.35 -14.07
CA MET A 434 -6.91 17.50 -13.22
C MET A 434 -6.64 16.26 -12.34
N VAL A 435 -6.73 15.08 -12.95
CA VAL A 435 -6.57 13.76 -12.32
C VAL A 435 -5.49 12.95 -13.03
N TYR A 436 -4.88 11.96 -12.37
CA TYR A 436 -4.02 11.00 -13.07
C TYR A 436 -4.83 9.88 -13.71
N VAL A 437 -4.44 9.45 -14.92
CA VAL A 437 -5.04 8.28 -15.58
C VAL A 437 -3.93 7.29 -15.94
N VAL A 438 -3.99 6.10 -15.36
CA VAL A 438 -3.03 5.01 -15.57
C VAL A 438 -3.66 4.00 -16.52
N MET A 439 -3.03 3.79 -17.67
CA MET A 439 -3.52 2.92 -18.74
C MET A 439 -2.69 1.64 -18.84
N SER A 440 -3.36 0.51 -18.95
CA SER A 440 -2.73 -0.81 -19.11
C SER A 440 -3.46 -1.62 -20.18
N GLY A 441 -2.70 -2.10 -21.17
CA GLY A 441 -3.23 -2.72 -22.38
C GLY A 441 -2.57 -4.05 -22.73
N ASN A 442 -3.30 -4.91 -23.45
CA ASN A 442 -2.72 -6.09 -24.06
C ASN A 442 -1.98 -5.75 -25.36
N VAL A 443 -0.96 -6.55 -25.67
CA VAL A 443 -0.22 -6.59 -26.94
C VAL A 443 -0.09 -8.03 -27.40
N GLY A 444 0.44 -8.27 -28.59
CA GLY A 444 0.58 -9.62 -29.13
C GLY A 444 -0.74 -10.26 -29.55
N GLY A 445 -0.85 -11.58 -29.47
CA GLY A 445 -2.05 -12.29 -29.91
C GLY A 445 -2.01 -13.80 -29.68
N LEU A 446 -3.16 -14.36 -29.33
CA LEU A 446 -3.31 -15.79 -29.08
C LEU A 446 -3.64 -16.54 -30.38
N THR A 447 -2.65 -17.22 -30.94
CA THR A 447 -2.89 -18.12 -32.08
C THR A 447 -3.78 -19.28 -31.67
N HIS A 448 -4.80 -19.60 -32.48
CA HIS A 448 -5.74 -20.71 -32.25
C HIS A 448 -6.58 -20.61 -30.97
N SER A 449 -6.82 -19.39 -30.50
CA SER A 449 -7.75 -19.07 -29.41
C SER A 449 -9.12 -18.65 -29.98
N PRO A 450 -10.23 -18.87 -29.24
CA PRO A 450 -11.55 -18.36 -29.62
C PRO A 450 -11.66 -16.83 -29.59
N SER A 451 -10.73 -16.13 -28.93
CA SER A 451 -10.65 -14.65 -28.94
C SER A 451 -9.22 -14.14 -28.65
N MET A 452 -9.04 -12.83 -28.57
CA MET A 452 -7.74 -12.16 -28.34
C MET A 452 -6.68 -12.52 -29.40
N SER A 453 -7.11 -12.76 -30.64
CA SER A 453 -6.25 -13.17 -31.77
C SER A 453 -5.23 -12.10 -32.16
N ILE A 454 -5.61 -10.82 -32.00
CA ILE A 454 -4.75 -9.66 -32.22
C ILE A 454 -5.00 -8.66 -31.10
N ASN A 455 -3.96 -7.99 -30.64
CA ASN A 455 -4.03 -6.94 -29.65
C ASN A 455 -3.09 -5.82 -30.05
N PHE A 456 -3.48 -4.60 -29.73
CA PHE A 456 -2.69 -3.40 -29.90
C PHE A 456 -2.84 -2.54 -28.67
N GLY A 457 -1.73 -2.17 -28.05
CA GLY A 457 -1.73 -1.35 -26.86
C GLY A 457 -0.41 -0.62 -26.65
N GLN A 458 -0.48 0.44 -25.85
CA GLN A 458 0.67 1.06 -25.22
C GLN A 458 0.27 1.51 -23.82
N ALA A 459 0.90 0.93 -22.79
CA ALA A 459 0.69 1.36 -21.42
C ALA A 459 1.21 2.79 -21.21
N ALA A 460 0.49 3.61 -20.44
CA ALA A 460 0.84 5.01 -20.25
C ALA A 460 0.31 5.56 -18.91
N ILE A 461 1.01 6.55 -18.36
CA ILE A 461 0.58 7.33 -17.19
C ILE A 461 0.32 8.75 -17.67
N CYS A 462 -0.95 9.08 -17.86
CA CYS A 462 -1.39 10.42 -18.23
C CYS A 462 -1.49 11.28 -16.99
N THR A 463 -1.07 12.54 -17.12
CA THR A 463 -1.08 13.52 -16.04
C THR A 463 -2.00 14.69 -16.41
N PRO A 464 -2.36 15.53 -15.43
CA PRO A 464 -2.77 16.89 -15.71
C PRO A 464 -1.73 17.62 -16.56
N SER A 465 -2.14 18.69 -17.23
CA SER A 465 -1.28 19.48 -18.13
C SER A 465 -1.20 20.93 -17.65
N ASP A 466 -0.44 21.15 -16.57
CA ASP A 466 -0.16 22.48 -15.99
C ASP A 466 1.35 22.59 -15.67
N PHE A 467 1.82 23.76 -15.22
CA PHE A 467 3.25 24.09 -15.08
C PHE A 467 4.09 23.07 -14.28
N ALA A 468 3.48 22.37 -13.32
CA ALA A 468 4.15 21.36 -12.49
C ALA A 468 4.26 19.96 -13.13
N PHE A 469 3.70 19.77 -14.32
CA PHE A 469 3.56 18.47 -14.99
C PHE A 469 4.43 18.38 -16.26
N PRO A 470 4.68 17.16 -16.80
CA PRO A 470 5.40 16.98 -18.06
C PRO A 470 4.79 17.78 -19.21
N MET A 471 5.62 18.30 -20.11
CA MET A 471 5.16 19.19 -21.20
C MET A 471 4.10 18.57 -22.12
N ASN A 472 4.08 17.25 -22.25
CA ASN A 472 3.12 16.52 -23.08
C ASN A 472 1.97 15.87 -22.28
N GLY A 473 1.89 16.13 -20.97
CA GLY A 473 0.87 15.53 -20.09
C GLY A 473 1.04 14.02 -19.87
N ILE A 474 2.26 13.50 -20.02
CA ILE A 474 2.57 12.07 -19.92
C ILE A 474 3.77 11.89 -18.98
N ALA A 475 3.58 11.19 -17.86
CA ALA A 475 4.65 10.90 -16.90
C ALA A 475 5.54 9.74 -17.37
N ALA A 476 4.94 8.73 -18.00
CA ALA A 476 5.65 7.59 -18.57
C ALA A 476 4.76 6.89 -19.60
N GLU A 477 5.38 6.24 -20.58
CA GLU A 477 4.70 5.34 -21.52
C GLU A 477 5.64 4.22 -21.97
N GLY A 478 5.06 3.06 -22.27
CA GLY A 478 5.79 1.92 -22.81
C GLY A 478 6.19 2.12 -24.27
N VAL A 479 6.97 1.21 -24.82
CA VAL A 479 7.16 1.13 -26.27
C VAL A 479 5.87 0.62 -26.89
N VAL A 480 5.42 1.24 -27.99
CA VAL A 480 4.15 0.90 -28.62
C VAL A 480 4.15 -0.56 -29.08
N ASN A 481 3.19 -1.34 -28.58
CA ASN A 481 2.89 -2.69 -29.04
C ASN A 481 4.06 -3.71 -28.93
N THR A 482 4.74 -3.73 -27.78
CA THR A 482 5.89 -4.62 -27.48
C THR A 482 5.81 -5.34 -26.16
#